data_AF-A0AAE0WIW6-F1
#
_entry.id   AF-A0AAE0WIW6-F1
#
_cell.length_a   1.000
_cell.length_b   1.000
_cell.length_c   1.000
_cell.angle_alpha   90.00
_cell.angle_beta   90.00
_cell.angle_gamma   90.00
#
_symmetry.space_group_name_H-M   'P 1'
#
loop_
_entity.id
_entity.type
_entity.pdbx_description
1 polymer ?
#
loop_
_entity_poly.entity_id
_entity_poly.type
_entity_poly.pdbx_seq_one_letter_code
_entity_poly.pdbx_strand_id
1 'polypeptide(L)'
;MSEEVKNASTTIPRTMLSVYIINFVLLFPAILTVAYHVPDLDAALNDSTTYPALYVLKQSMSVGWINLLLVLIILINVASNIVYLAAVTRDLFAFSRDKGLPFSRWLSSLDPKRHIPVNAARFSCLIAFLLALIYIGSPVAFYAITALNTVALLQCYTFSIGCVLWRRIAHPETLPTAAFSLGRFGVPVNAFAVIYSVWSLFWACWPQQYPVTASGFNWASPIFIAVVLGSLIYFAFKARHTYEGPVVMVEGRKVHAP
;
A
#
# COMPACT_ATOMS: atom_id res chain seq x y z
N MET A 1 -13.73 -2.58 2.40
CA MET A 1 -13.96 -1.88 3.69
C MET A 1 -15.06 -0.82 3.62
N SER A 2 -15.29 -0.16 2.47
CA SER A 2 -16.38 0.81 2.33
C SER A 2 -17.77 0.25 2.62
N GLU A 3 -17.98 -1.06 2.41
CA GLU A 3 -19.23 -1.76 2.69
C GLU A 3 -19.61 -1.79 4.18
N GLU A 4 -18.64 -1.66 5.09
CA GLU A 4 -18.85 -1.70 6.55
C GLU A 4 -19.02 -0.29 7.15
N VAL A 5 -18.81 0.77 6.37
CA VAL A 5 -18.83 2.16 6.84
C VAL A 5 -20.20 2.78 6.59
N LYS A 6 -20.85 3.25 7.67
CA LYS A 6 -22.09 4.02 7.56
C LYS A 6 -21.85 5.30 6.77
N ASN A 7 -22.63 5.51 5.71
CA ASN A 7 -22.50 6.65 4.79
C ASN A 7 -21.08 6.77 4.20
N ALA A 8 -20.53 5.65 3.70
CA ALA A 8 -19.18 5.57 3.14
C ALA A 8 -18.82 6.69 2.15
N SER A 9 -19.78 7.15 1.34
CA SER A 9 -19.59 8.18 0.31
C SER A 9 -19.20 9.56 0.86
N THR A 10 -19.51 9.87 2.12
CA THR A 10 -19.15 11.14 2.77
C THR A 10 -18.20 10.95 3.95
N THR A 11 -18.35 9.86 4.70
CA THR A 11 -17.51 9.57 5.86
C THR A 11 -16.07 9.27 5.44
N ILE A 12 -15.85 8.42 4.43
CA ILE A 12 -14.50 8.01 4.03
C ILE A 12 -13.64 9.20 3.58
N PRO A 13 -14.10 10.09 2.66
CA PRO A 13 -13.30 11.24 2.25
C PRO A 13 -12.97 12.19 3.40
N ARG A 14 -13.93 12.42 4.31
CA ARG A 14 -13.72 13.27 5.49
C ARG A 14 -12.70 12.66 6.45
N THR A 15 -12.82 11.37 6.75
CA THR A 15 -11.86 10.66 7.59
C THR A 15 -10.47 10.67 7.00
N MET A 16 -10.32 10.45 5.68
CA MET A 16 -9.02 10.53 5.00
C MET A 16 -8.37 11.92 5.17
N LEU A 17 -9.14 13.00 4.99
CA LEU A 17 -8.64 14.36 5.17
C LEU A 17 -8.26 14.64 6.63
N SER A 18 -9.09 14.21 7.59
CA SER A 18 -8.79 14.37 9.02
C SER A 18 -7.52 13.61 9.42
N VAL A 19 -7.35 12.37 8.95
CA VAL A 19 -6.15 11.57 9.19
C VAL A 19 -4.92 12.25 8.60
N TYR A 20 -5.00 12.80 7.39
CA TYR A 20 -3.91 13.54 6.77
C TYR A 20 -3.51 14.77 7.59
N ILE A 21 -4.47 15.59 8.01
CA ILE A 21 -4.22 16.80 8.81
C ILE A 21 -3.59 16.44 10.17
N ILE A 22 -4.14 15.44 10.86
CA ILE A 22 -3.60 15.00 12.16
C ILE A 22 -2.17 14.48 11.99
N ASN A 23 -1.91 13.66 10.97
CA ASN A 23 -0.56 13.17 10.69
C ASN A 23 0.40 14.31 10.39
N PHE A 24 0.00 15.28 9.57
CA PHE A 24 0.83 16.44 9.26
C PHE A 24 1.17 17.25 10.53
N VAL A 25 0.15 17.59 11.34
CA VAL A 25 0.32 18.39 12.56
C VAL A 25 1.19 17.69 13.61
N LEU A 26 1.17 16.35 13.68
CA LEU A 26 1.98 15.60 14.63
C LEU A 26 3.40 15.31 14.10
N LEU A 27 3.52 14.87 12.84
CA LEU A 27 4.79 14.45 12.25
C LEU A 27 5.68 15.63 11.87
N PHE A 28 5.10 16.73 11.36
CA PHE A 28 5.88 17.87 10.89
C PHE A 28 6.71 18.52 12.03
N PRO A 29 6.13 18.86 13.20
CA PRO A 29 6.91 19.37 14.32
C PRO A 29 7.90 18.33 14.88
N ALA A 30 7.53 17.04 14.89
CA ALA A 30 8.42 15.98 15.36
C ALA A 30 9.68 15.86 14.49
N ILE A 31 9.52 15.85 13.17
CA ILE A 31 10.63 15.81 12.21
C ILE A 31 11.49 17.07 12.32
N LEU A 32 10.87 18.26 12.41
CA LEU A 32 11.61 19.50 12.62
C LEU A 32 12.44 19.45 13.90
N THR A 33 11.85 19.00 14.99
CA THR A 33 12.53 18.88 16.29
C THR A 33 13.75 17.98 16.15
N VAL A 34 13.60 16.78 15.57
CA VAL A 34 14.72 15.86 15.36
C VAL A 34 15.79 16.50 14.47
N ALA A 35 15.40 17.11 13.35
CA ALA A 35 16.33 17.71 12.39
C ALA A 35 17.19 18.83 13.01
N TYR A 36 16.61 19.70 13.85
CA TYR A 36 17.34 20.77 14.54
C TYR A 36 18.22 20.26 15.70
N HIS A 37 17.93 19.07 16.23
CA HIS A 37 18.68 18.50 17.36
C HIS A 37 19.67 17.40 16.92
N VAL A 38 19.94 17.24 15.62
CA VAL A 38 21.07 16.44 15.14
C VAL A 38 22.35 17.29 15.32
N PRO A 39 23.26 16.93 16.24
CA PRO A 39 24.45 17.74 16.49
C PRO A 39 25.57 17.45 15.47
N ASP A 40 25.67 16.20 15.01
CA ASP A 40 26.62 15.76 13.99
C ASP A 40 25.90 14.78 13.05
N LEU A 41 25.78 15.18 11.78
CA LEU A 41 25.09 14.40 10.75
C LEU A 41 25.89 13.14 10.37
N ASP A 42 27.21 13.25 10.30
CA ASP A 42 28.07 12.13 9.91
C ASP A 42 28.11 11.09 11.02
N ALA A 43 28.17 11.52 12.28
CA ALA A 43 28.07 10.61 13.42
C ALA A 43 26.68 9.95 13.50
N ALA A 44 25.60 10.68 13.16
CA ALA A 44 24.25 10.13 13.15
C ALA A 44 24.01 9.11 12.03
N LEU A 45 24.59 9.33 10.85
CA LEU A 45 24.49 8.41 9.70
C LEU A 45 25.32 7.14 9.90
N ASN A 46 26.46 7.26 10.59
CA ASN A 46 27.35 6.13 10.87
C ASN A 46 27.04 5.41 12.20
N ASP A 47 26.01 5.83 12.95
CA ASP A 47 25.63 5.19 14.20
C ASP A 47 25.21 3.73 13.97
N SER A 48 25.60 2.85 14.90
CA SER A 48 25.33 1.41 14.82
C SER A 48 23.85 1.06 14.79
N THR A 49 22.95 1.98 15.20
CA THR A 49 21.50 1.75 15.11
C THR A 49 20.95 1.90 13.71
N THR A 50 21.67 2.52 12.77
CA THR A 50 21.20 2.79 11.40
C THR A 50 19.97 3.73 11.35
N TYR A 51 19.52 4.26 12.48
CA TYR A 51 18.36 5.14 12.60
C TYR A 51 18.78 6.49 13.23
N PRO A 52 19.00 7.53 12.41
CA PRO A 52 19.45 8.84 12.89
C PRO A 52 18.54 9.46 13.97
N ALA A 53 17.23 9.21 13.92
CA ALA A 53 16.30 9.66 14.96
C ALA A 53 16.57 9.03 16.34
N LEU A 54 16.98 7.75 16.38
CA LEU A 54 17.35 7.10 17.64
C LEU A 54 18.67 7.65 18.19
N TYR A 55 19.60 8.02 17.32
CA TYR A 55 20.84 8.68 17.73
C TYR A 55 20.57 10.01 18.45
N VAL A 56 19.66 10.85 17.91
CA VAL A 56 19.26 12.10 18.57
C VAL A 56 18.59 11.84 19.93
N LEU A 57 17.70 10.85 20.01
CA LEU A 57 17.04 10.50 21.27
C LEU A 57 18.05 9.98 22.31
N LYS A 58 19.06 9.21 21.91
CA LYS A 58 20.15 8.76 22.80
C LYS A 58 20.93 9.89 23.46
N GLN A 59 21.06 11.02 22.78
CA GLN A 59 21.75 12.17 23.35
C GLN A 59 20.85 13.00 24.28
N SER A 60 19.54 12.95 24.06
CA SER A 60 18.58 13.79 24.77
C SER A 60 18.00 13.16 26.04
N MET A 61 18.03 11.83 26.16
CA MET A 61 17.41 11.10 27.28
C MET A 61 18.22 9.87 27.71
N SER A 62 17.96 9.38 28.92
CA SER A 62 18.63 8.18 29.44
C SER A 62 18.18 6.91 28.71
N VAL A 63 19.04 5.89 28.70
CA VAL A 63 18.81 4.60 28.02
C VAL A 63 17.50 3.92 28.49
N GLY A 64 17.14 4.06 29.77
CA GLY A 64 15.91 3.49 30.32
C GLY A 64 14.64 4.06 29.68
N TRP A 65 14.59 5.38 29.45
CA TRP A 65 13.45 6.04 28.81
C TRP A 65 13.34 5.69 27.33
N ILE A 66 14.47 5.60 26.63
CA ILE A 66 14.51 5.20 25.22
C ILE A 66 13.98 3.78 25.06
N ASN A 67 14.43 2.85 25.91
CA ASN A 67 13.96 1.48 25.88
C ASN A 67 12.45 1.39 26.13
N LEU A 68 11.91 2.17 27.07
CA LEU A 68 10.47 2.25 27.30
C LEU A 68 9.72 2.74 26.05
N LEU A 69 10.19 3.81 25.41
CA LEU A 69 9.59 4.33 24.18
C LEU A 69 9.65 3.31 23.03
N LEU A 70 10.78 2.62 22.86
CA LEU A 70 10.93 1.58 21.85
C LEU A 70 9.96 0.40 22.08
N VAL A 71 9.80 -0.04 23.34
CA VAL A 71 8.84 -1.09 23.68
C VAL A 71 7.40 -0.66 23.34
N LEU A 72 7.03 0.58 23.63
CA LEU A 72 5.71 1.13 23.28
C LEU A 72 5.51 1.18 21.76
N ILE A 73 6.51 1.63 21.01
CA ILE A 73 6.47 1.66 19.53
C ILE A 73 6.32 0.25 18.97
N ILE A 74 7.04 -0.74 19.51
CA ILE A 74 6.93 -2.14 19.09
C ILE A 74 5.51 -2.67 19.36
N LEU A 75 4.94 -2.39 20.55
CA LEU A 75 3.60 -2.84 20.91
C LEU A 75 2.54 -2.27 19.95
N ILE A 76 2.63 -0.97 19.64
CA ILE A 76 1.75 -0.31 18.67
C ILE A 76 1.94 -0.94 17.27
N ASN A 77 3.18 -1.18 16.84
CA ASN A 77 3.45 -1.83 15.55
C ASN A 77 2.85 -3.23 15.46
N VAL A 78 2.96 -4.05 16.51
CA VAL A 78 2.34 -5.39 16.54
C VAL A 78 0.84 -5.28 16.38
N ALA A 79 0.19 -4.37 17.10
CA ALA A 79 -1.24 -4.13 16.97
C ALA A 79 -1.63 -3.69 15.55
N SER A 80 -0.87 -2.77 14.94
CA SER A 80 -1.09 -2.31 13.55
C SER A 80 -0.93 -3.44 12.53
N ASN A 81 0.05 -4.34 12.71
CA ASN A 81 0.26 -5.47 11.80
C ASN A 81 -0.91 -6.47 11.84
N ILE A 82 -1.54 -6.68 13.01
CA ILE A 82 -2.74 -7.52 13.14
C ILE A 82 -3.90 -6.93 12.33
N VAL A 83 -4.11 -5.61 12.41
CA VAL A 83 -5.13 -4.91 11.61
C VAL A 83 -4.82 -5.01 10.11
N TYR A 84 -3.54 -4.87 9.73
CA TYR A 84 -3.12 -5.00 8.34
C TYR A 84 -3.37 -6.40 7.78
N LEU A 85 -3.04 -7.45 8.55
CA LEU A 85 -3.32 -8.83 8.17
C LEU A 85 -4.82 -9.08 7.96
N ALA A 86 -5.67 -8.50 8.82
CA ALA A 86 -7.11 -8.58 8.65
C ALA A 86 -7.60 -7.89 7.37
N ALA A 87 -7.03 -6.73 7.02
CA ALA A 87 -7.34 -6.01 5.79
C ALA A 87 -6.94 -6.82 4.53
N VAL A 88 -5.69 -7.26 4.46
CA VAL A 88 -5.16 -8.06 3.34
C VAL A 88 -5.98 -9.34 3.12
N THR A 89 -6.38 -9.99 4.22
CA THR A 89 -7.23 -11.18 4.17
C THR A 89 -8.58 -10.90 3.50
N ARG A 90 -9.20 -9.76 3.79
CA ARG A 90 -10.49 -9.35 3.20
C ARG A 90 -10.35 -8.99 1.72
N ASP A 91 -9.27 -8.30 1.35
CA ASP A 91 -8.98 -7.96 -0.05
C ASP A 91 -8.73 -9.22 -0.88
N LEU A 92 -7.94 -10.15 -0.33
CA LEU A 92 -7.65 -11.44 -0.97
C LEU A 92 -8.92 -12.29 -1.14
N PHE A 93 -9.79 -12.30 -0.12
CA PHE A 93 -11.08 -12.97 -0.18
C PHE A 93 -11.99 -12.36 -1.26
N ALA A 94 -12.14 -11.04 -1.29
CA ALA A 94 -12.98 -10.35 -2.28
C ALA A 94 -12.49 -10.64 -3.70
N PHE A 95 -11.18 -10.58 -3.93
CA PHE A 95 -10.61 -10.86 -5.24
C PHE A 95 -10.72 -12.34 -5.65
N SER A 96 -10.68 -13.25 -4.67
CA SER A 96 -10.89 -14.69 -4.89
C SER A 96 -12.36 -15.05 -5.14
N ARG A 97 -13.30 -14.36 -4.47
CA ARG A 97 -14.74 -14.48 -4.71
C ARG A 97 -15.08 -14.16 -6.18
N ASP A 98 -14.44 -13.13 -6.72
CA ASP A 98 -14.60 -12.70 -8.11
C ASP A 98 -13.77 -13.57 -9.09
N LYS A 99 -13.24 -14.71 -8.62
CA LYS A 99 -12.42 -15.70 -9.36
C LYS A 99 -11.16 -15.12 -10.01
N GLY A 100 -10.64 -14.01 -9.48
CA GLY A 100 -9.45 -13.33 -10.01
C GLY A 100 -8.13 -14.02 -9.73
N LEU A 101 -8.07 -15.00 -8.83
CA LEU A 101 -6.83 -15.67 -8.39
C LEU A 101 -6.79 -17.17 -8.68
N PRO A 102 -5.58 -17.76 -8.81
CA PRO A 102 -5.43 -19.20 -8.79
C PRO A 102 -5.92 -19.74 -7.42
N PHE A 103 -6.52 -20.93 -7.41
CA PHE A 103 -7.15 -21.52 -6.22
C PHE A 103 -8.29 -20.70 -5.60
N SER A 104 -8.96 -19.86 -6.41
CA SER A 104 -10.09 -19.01 -5.99
C SER A 104 -11.12 -19.74 -5.13
N ARG A 105 -11.51 -20.97 -5.48
CA ARG A 105 -12.46 -21.79 -4.71
C ARG A 105 -12.02 -22.07 -3.26
N TRP A 106 -10.72 -22.25 -3.03
CA TRP A 106 -10.17 -22.53 -1.70
C TRP A 106 -10.00 -21.23 -0.90
N LEU A 107 -9.51 -20.16 -1.55
CA LEU A 107 -9.32 -18.84 -0.93
C LEU A 107 -10.64 -18.15 -0.59
N SER A 108 -11.67 -18.33 -1.42
CA SER A 108 -13.00 -17.76 -1.22
C SER A 108 -13.89 -18.57 -0.27
N SER A 109 -13.36 -19.62 0.36
CA SER A 109 -14.11 -20.44 1.30
C SER A 109 -14.16 -19.76 2.68
N LEU A 110 -15.35 -19.66 3.25
CA LEU A 110 -15.59 -19.12 4.58
C LEU A 110 -15.71 -20.25 5.60
N ASP A 111 -15.17 -20.04 6.80
CA ASP A 111 -15.38 -20.95 7.92
C ASP A 111 -16.86 -20.90 8.34
N PRO A 112 -17.58 -22.05 8.40
CA PRO A 112 -19.01 -22.08 8.71
C PRO A 112 -19.38 -21.57 10.10
N LYS A 113 -18.46 -21.62 11.07
CA LYS A 113 -18.71 -21.22 12.47
C LYS A 113 -18.37 -19.76 12.72
N ARG A 114 -17.32 -19.26 12.06
CA ARG A 114 -16.78 -17.92 12.32
C ARG A 114 -17.12 -16.89 11.25
N HIS A 115 -17.64 -17.32 10.09
CA HIS A 115 -17.93 -16.49 8.92
C HIS A 115 -16.74 -15.60 8.47
N ILE A 116 -15.52 -16.06 8.72
CA ILE A 116 -14.28 -15.39 8.31
C ILE A 116 -13.51 -16.27 7.31
N PRO A 117 -12.80 -15.66 6.34
CA PRO A 117 -12.01 -16.40 5.34
C PRO A 117 -10.67 -16.87 5.93
N VAL A 118 -10.70 -17.95 6.73
CA VAL A 118 -9.51 -18.50 7.41
C VAL A 118 -8.45 -18.98 6.42
N ASN A 119 -8.85 -19.53 5.27
CA ASN A 119 -7.92 -20.01 4.24
C ASN A 119 -7.12 -18.86 3.64
N ALA A 120 -7.77 -17.73 3.33
CA ALA A 120 -7.11 -16.52 2.86
C ALA A 120 -6.12 -15.98 3.91
N ALA A 121 -6.50 -15.99 5.20
CA ALA A 121 -5.59 -15.57 6.27
C ALA A 121 -4.35 -16.47 6.38
N ARG A 122 -4.52 -17.80 6.35
CA ARG A 122 -3.41 -18.76 6.39
C ARG A 122 -2.48 -18.58 5.18
N PHE A 123 -3.05 -18.38 4.00
CA PHE A 123 -2.28 -18.15 2.79
C PHE A 123 -1.45 -16.87 2.90
N SER A 124 -2.06 -15.75 3.31
CA SER A 124 -1.34 -14.49 3.53
C SER A 124 -0.23 -14.62 4.57
N CYS A 125 -0.48 -15.29 5.70
CA CYS A 125 0.55 -15.55 6.72
C CYS A 125 1.69 -16.42 6.17
N LEU A 126 1.38 -17.45 5.39
CA LEU A 126 2.39 -18.33 4.81
C LEU A 126 3.28 -17.55 3.84
N ILE A 127 2.70 -16.74 2.95
CA ILE A 127 3.46 -15.90 2.03
C ILE A 127 4.32 -14.89 2.80
N ALA A 128 3.77 -14.21 3.81
CA ALA A 128 4.53 -13.28 4.64
C ALA A 128 5.71 -13.96 5.36
N PHE A 129 5.50 -15.17 5.89
CA PHE A 129 6.54 -15.97 6.53
C PHE A 129 7.64 -16.38 5.53
N LEU A 130 7.28 -16.84 4.34
CA LEU A 130 8.24 -17.20 3.29
C LEU A 130 9.06 -15.99 2.82
N LEU A 131 8.42 -14.83 2.66
CA LEU A 131 9.11 -13.59 2.32
C LEU A 131 10.06 -13.13 3.43
N ALA A 132 9.69 -13.29 4.70
CA ALA A 132 10.57 -12.99 5.83
C ALA A 132 11.81 -13.89 5.86
N LEU A 133 11.67 -15.16 5.44
CA LEU A 133 12.78 -16.13 5.42
C LEU A 133 13.88 -15.76 4.41
N ILE A 134 13.55 -14.96 3.38
CA ILE A 134 14.51 -14.46 2.38
C ILE A 134 15.65 -13.67 3.04
N TYR A 135 15.35 -12.98 4.16
CA TYR A 135 16.35 -12.21 4.89
C TYR A 135 17.53 -13.06 5.38
N ILE A 136 17.30 -14.35 5.70
CA ILE A 136 18.35 -15.28 6.13
C ILE A 136 19.34 -15.56 4.99
N GLY A 137 18.85 -15.62 3.74
CA GLY A 137 19.68 -15.89 2.57
C GLY A 137 20.35 -14.63 2.02
N SER A 138 19.62 -13.52 1.92
CA SER A 138 20.15 -12.26 1.43
C SER A 138 19.35 -11.06 1.97
N PRO A 139 19.96 -10.20 2.80
CA PRO A 139 19.36 -8.94 3.20
C PRO A 139 19.05 -8.03 2.01
N VAL A 140 19.91 -8.02 0.98
CA VAL A 140 19.71 -7.23 -0.25
C VAL A 140 18.40 -7.65 -0.94
N ALA A 141 18.16 -8.96 -1.06
CA ALA A 141 16.92 -9.47 -1.67
C ALA A 141 15.69 -9.12 -0.83
N PHE A 142 15.77 -9.19 0.50
CA PHE A 142 14.67 -8.78 1.37
C PHE A 142 14.34 -7.29 1.22
N TYR A 143 15.33 -6.41 1.30
CA TYR A 143 15.13 -4.97 1.14
C TYR A 143 14.62 -4.60 -0.26
N ALA A 144 15.03 -5.33 -1.29
CA ALA A 144 14.48 -5.17 -2.63
C ALA A 144 12.97 -5.43 -2.69
N ILE A 145 12.48 -6.47 -2.00
CA ILE A 145 11.06 -6.79 -1.92
C ILE A 145 10.30 -5.75 -1.07
N THR A 146 10.92 -5.23 -0.01
CA THR A 146 10.32 -4.14 0.76
C THR A 146 10.19 -2.87 -0.09
N ALA A 147 11.21 -2.52 -0.86
CA ALA A 147 11.17 -1.37 -1.78
C ALA A 147 10.13 -1.56 -2.92
N LEU A 148 9.93 -2.80 -3.38
CA LEU A 148 8.89 -3.16 -4.34
C LEU A 148 7.49 -2.79 -3.85
N ASN A 149 7.21 -2.88 -2.55
CA ASN A 149 5.90 -2.49 -1.99
C ASN A 149 5.57 -1.03 -2.31
N THR A 150 6.54 -0.12 -2.18
CA THR A 150 6.37 1.29 -2.51
C THR A 150 6.06 1.49 -3.99
N VAL A 151 6.78 0.80 -4.88
CA VAL A 151 6.54 0.89 -6.33
C VAL A 151 5.15 0.37 -6.69
N ALA A 152 4.75 -0.78 -6.14
CA ALA A 152 3.44 -1.38 -6.36
C ALA A 152 2.30 -0.46 -5.87
N LEU A 153 2.48 0.19 -4.72
CA LEU A 153 1.51 1.12 -4.15
C LEU A 153 1.37 2.39 -5.01
N LEU A 154 2.48 2.96 -5.47
CA LEU A 154 2.47 4.11 -6.40
C LEU A 154 1.82 3.76 -7.75
N GLN A 155 2.07 2.55 -8.27
CA GLN A 155 1.41 2.08 -9.49
C GLN A 155 -0.10 1.93 -9.30
N CYS A 156 -0.54 1.36 -8.17
CA CYS A 156 -1.96 1.21 -7.85
C CYS A 156 -2.67 2.57 -7.82
N TYR A 157 -2.06 3.58 -7.20
CA TYR A 157 -2.60 4.95 -7.20
C TYR A 157 -2.65 5.55 -8.60
N THR A 158 -1.58 5.37 -9.38
CA THR A 158 -1.51 5.87 -10.76
C THR A 158 -2.64 5.30 -11.62
N PHE A 159 -2.86 3.98 -11.58
CA PHE A 159 -3.93 3.35 -12.35
C PHE A 159 -5.33 3.69 -11.82
N SER A 160 -5.52 3.65 -10.50
CA SER A 160 -6.84 3.93 -9.90
C SER A 160 -7.30 5.36 -10.20
N ILE A 161 -6.44 6.36 -9.93
CA ILE A 161 -6.73 7.76 -10.19
C ILE A 161 -6.80 8.02 -11.70
N GLY A 162 -5.90 7.41 -12.48
CA GLY A 162 -5.87 7.51 -13.94
C GLY A 162 -7.15 7.02 -14.61
N CYS A 163 -7.67 5.85 -14.20
CA CYS A 163 -8.93 5.31 -14.70
C CYS A 163 -10.11 6.23 -14.37
N VAL A 164 -10.16 6.77 -13.15
CA VAL A 164 -11.19 7.74 -12.73
C VAL A 164 -11.08 9.04 -13.52
N LEU A 165 -9.87 9.55 -13.74
CA LEU A 165 -9.60 10.75 -14.53
C LEU A 165 -10.03 10.57 -15.99
N TRP A 166 -9.61 9.46 -16.62
CA TRP A 166 -9.99 9.12 -17.99
C TRP A 166 -11.52 9.03 -18.13
N ARG A 167 -12.18 8.35 -17.20
CA ARG A 167 -13.65 8.23 -17.20
C ARG A 167 -14.36 9.57 -16.98
N ARG A 168 -13.81 10.47 -16.16
CA ARG A 168 -14.34 11.84 -15.99
C ARG A 168 -14.22 12.70 -17.23
N ILE A 169 -13.20 12.47 -18.06
CA ILE A 169 -12.94 13.25 -19.29
C ILE A 169 -13.70 12.66 -20.48
N ALA A 170 -13.63 11.34 -20.67
CA ALA A 170 -14.16 10.66 -21.85
C ALA A 170 -15.65 10.29 -21.73
N HIS A 171 -16.09 9.92 -20.52
CA HIS A 171 -17.44 9.35 -20.29
C HIS A 171 -18.04 9.83 -18.94
N PRO A 172 -18.20 11.15 -18.73
CA PRO A 172 -18.68 11.71 -17.47
C PRO A 172 -20.05 11.16 -17.04
N GLU A 173 -20.91 10.80 -18.00
CA GLU A 173 -22.25 10.23 -17.80
C GLU A 173 -22.23 8.86 -17.10
N THR A 174 -21.10 8.16 -17.14
CA THR A 174 -20.99 6.81 -16.59
C THR A 174 -20.65 6.78 -15.09
N LEU A 175 -20.34 7.93 -14.50
CA LEU A 175 -19.99 8.09 -13.10
C LEU A 175 -21.22 8.48 -12.26
N PRO A 176 -21.48 7.80 -11.13
CA PRO A 176 -22.56 8.18 -10.24
C PRO A 176 -22.31 9.55 -9.59
N THR A 177 -23.37 10.22 -9.17
CA THR A 177 -23.28 11.49 -8.43
C THR A 177 -22.50 11.29 -7.13
N ALA A 178 -21.38 12.01 -6.98
CA ALA A 178 -20.53 11.90 -5.82
C ALA A 178 -21.08 12.76 -4.66
N ALA A 179 -21.34 12.14 -3.51
CA ALA A 179 -21.80 12.84 -2.31
C ALA A 179 -20.73 13.79 -1.73
N PHE A 180 -19.45 13.52 -2.00
CA PHE A 180 -18.32 14.41 -1.74
C PHE A 180 -17.64 14.71 -3.07
N SER A 181 -17.72 15.97 -3.52
CA SER A 181 -17.17 16.41 -4.80
C SER A 181 -16.41 17.72 -4.63
N LEU A 182 -15.21 17.77 -5.19
CA LEU A 182 -14.42 19.00 -5.35
C LEU A 182 -14.92 19.89 -6.50
N GLY A 183 -16.02 19.49 -7.14
CA GLY A 183 -16.63 20.22 -8.26
C GLY A 183 -15.63 20.42 -9.39
N ARG A 184 -15.40 21.69 -9.75
CA ARG A 184 -14.50 22.12 -10.83
C ARG A 184 -13.04 21.75 -10.58
N PHE A 185 -12.62 21.61 -9.32
CA PHE A 185 -11.26 21.24 -8.97
C PHE A 185 -10.99 19.73 -9.08
N GLY A 186 -12.01 18.91 -9.29
CA GLY A 186 -11.84 17.45 -9.36
C GLY A 186 -10.93 16.99 -10.50
N VAL A 187 -11.04 17.59 -11.69
CA VAL A 187 -10.20 17.22 -12.85
C VAL A 187 -8.75 17.70 -12.68
N PRO A 188 -8.48 18.98 -12.36
CA PRO A 188 -7.11 19.44 -12.10
C PRO A 188 -6.39 18.68 -10.98
N VAL A 189 -7.08 18.39 -9.87
CA VAL A 189 -6.48 17.66 -8.74
C VAL A 189 -6.13 16.23 -9.12
N ASN A 190 -7.03 15.52 -9.84
CA ASN A 190 -6.74 14.17 -10.31
C ASN A 190 -5.60 14.15 -11.35
N ALA A 191 -5.56 15.12 -12.25
CA ALA A 191 -4.48 15.25 -13.23
C ALA A 191 -3.13 15.48 -12.54
N PHE A 192 -3.07 16.41 -11.59
CA PHE A 192 -1.88 16.65 -10.78
C PHE A 192 -1.45 15.40 -10.01
N ALA A 193 -2.40 14.70 -9.38
CA ALA A 193 -2.11 13.47 -8.64
C ALA A 193 -1.52 12.37 -9.52
N VAL A 194 -2.03 12.19 -10.75
CA VAL A 194 -1.47 11.22 -11.72
C VAL A 194 -0.07 11.63 -12.15
N ILE A 195 0.14 12.90 -12.53
CA ILE A 195 1.45 13.41 -12.94
C ILE A 195 2.48 13.23 -11.82
N TYR A 196 2.11 13.61 -10.60
CA TYR A 196 2.96 13.45 -9.42
C TYR A 196 3.26 11.97 -9.14
N SER A 197 2.26 11.09 -9.22
CA SER A 197 2.46 9.66 -8.99
C SER A 197 3.39 9.03 -10.03
N VAL A 198 3.26 9.42 -11.31
CA VAL A 198 4.16 8.96 -12.39
C VAL A 198 5.58 9.47 -12.15
N TRP A 199 5.73 10.75 -11.79
CA TRP A 199 7.02 11.33 -11.44
C TRP A 199 7.67 10.62 -10.25
N SER A 200 6.90 10.35 -9.18
CA SER A 200 7.40 9.60 -8.02
C SER A 200 7.76 8.16 -8.36
N LEU A 201 6.99 7.49 -9.23
CA LEU A 201 7.28 6.12 -9.66
C LEU A 201 8.59 6.03 -10.45
N PHE A 202 8.88 7.02 -11.28
CA PHE A 202 10.17 7.13 -11.97
C PHE A 202 11.33 7.21 -10.97
N TRP A 203 11.26 8.14 -10.02
CA TRP A 203 12.32 8.30 -9.00
C TRP A 203 12.42 7.10 -8.05
N ALA A 204 11.31 6.41 -7.79
CA ALA A 204 11.30 5.18 -7.00
C ALA A 204 12.05 4.03 -7.70
N CYS A 205 12.14 4.02 -9.02
CA CYS A 205 12.92 3.05 -9.80
C CYS A 205 14.34 3.51 -10.11
N TRP A 206 14.64 4.81 -9.94
CA TRP A 206 15.92 5.39 -10.31
C TRP A 206 17.04 4.98 -9.32
N PRO A 207 18.27 4.68 -9.79
CA PRO A 207 19.39 4.34 -8.92
C PRO A 207 19.85 5.54 -8.09
N GLN A 208 20.13 5.33 -6.80
CA GLN A 208 20.54 6.40 -5.88
C GLN A 208 22.04 6.73 -5.94
N GLN A 209 22.88 5.82 -6.44
CA GLN A 209 24.33 5.99 -6.47
C GLN A 209 24.92 5.54 -7.81
N TYR A 210 25.99 6.22 -8.22
CA TYR A 210 26.79 5.88 -9.38
C TYR A 210 28.27 5.77 -8.96
N PRO A 211 29.02 4.71 -9.36
CA PRO A 211 28.63 3.62 -10.25
C PRO A 211 27.70 2.59 -9.60
N VAL A 212 26.80 1.99 -10.38
CA VAL A 212 25.82 1.02 -9.91
C VAL A 212 26.50 -0.32 -9.62
N THR A 213 26.56 -0.71 -8.35
CA THR A 213 27.02 -2.04 -7.92
C THR A 213 25.84 -2.98 -7.68
N ALA A 214 26.05 -4.30 -7.73
CA ALA A 214 24.98 -5.28 -7.50
C ALA A 214 24.33 -5.15 -6.11
N SER A 215 25.08 -4.66 -5.12
CA SER A 215 24.57 -4.38 -3.77
C SER A 215 23.80 -3.06 -3.67
N GLY A 216 24.11 -2.07 -4.53
CA GLY A 216 23.45 -0.76 -4.56
C GLY A 216 22.37 -0.61 -5.64
N PHE A 217 22.14 -1.65 -6.45
CA PHE A 217 21.13 -1.61 -7.50
C PHE A 217 19.72 -1.68 -6.93
N ASN A 218 18.82 -0.89 -7.51
CA ASN A 218 17.41 -0.93 -7.17
C ASN A 218 16.72 -2.15 -7.80
N TRP A 219 16.85 -3.28 -7.13
CA TRP A 219 16.25 -4.55 -7.54
C TRP A 219 14.71 -4.55 -7.52
N ALA A 220 14.06 -3.53 -6.94
CA ALA A 220 12.59 -3.43 -6.95
C ALA A 220 12.04 -3.31 -8.38
N SER A 221 12.72 -2.55 -9.26
CA SER A 221 12.26 -2.31 -10.63
C SER A 221 12.17 -3.58 -11.50
N PRO A 222 13.20 -4.44 -11.63
CA PRO A 222 13.08 -5.66 -12.42
C PRO A 222 12.10 -6.67 -11.81
N ILE A 223 12.06 -6.81 -10.47
CA ILE A 223 11.11 -7.71 -9.80
C ILE A 223 9.68 -7.24 -10.09
N PHE A 224 9.44 -5.93 -10.03
CA PHE A 224 8.15 -5.35 -10.38
C PHE A 224 7.72 -5.68 -11.81
N ILE A 225 8.60 -5.48 -12.79
CA ILE A 225 8.30 -5.80 -14.20
C ILE A 225 7.97 -7.30 -14.34
N ALA A 226 8.75 -8.17 -13.69
CA ALA A 226 8.49 -9.62 -13.70
C ALA A 226 7.11 -9.97 -13.13
N VAL A 227 6.72 -9.36 -12.01
CA VAL A 227 5.40 -9.57 -11.38
C VAL A 227 4.27 -9.06 -12.27
N VAL A 228 4.42 -7.88 -12.87
CA VAL A 228 3.42 -7.30 -13.78
C VAL A 228 3.25 -8.19 -15.02
N LEU A 229 4.36 -8.61 -15.64
CA LEU A 229 4.33 -9.51 -16.79
C LEU A 229 3.68 -10.85 -16.44
N GLY A 230 4.05 -11.46 -15.30
CA GLY A 230 3.42 -12.69 -14.83
C GLY A 230 1.92 -12.54 -14.60
N SER A 231 1.49 -11.40 -14.06
CA SER A 231 0.07 -11.08 -13.86
C SER A 231 -0.68 -10.89 -15.18
N LEU A 232 -0.06 -10.20 -16.16
CA LEU A 232 -0.63 -10.02 -17.50
C LEU A 232 -0.77 -11.35 -18.25
N ILE A 233 0.24 -12.23 -18.15
CA ILE A 233 0.19 -13.59 -18.71
C ILE A 233 -0.97 -14.35 -18.08
N TYR A 234 -1.04 -14.39 -16.74
CA TYR A 234 -2.15 -15.04 -16.05
C TYR A 234 -3.52 -14.48 -16.46
N PHE A 235 -3.62 -13.16 -16.62
CA PHE A 235 -4.84 -12.51 -17.09
C PHE A 235 -5.20 -12.92 -18.51
N ALA A 236 -4.24 -12.90 -19.42
CA ALA A 236 -4.43 -13.23 -20.84
C ALA A 236 -4.84 -14.69 -21.06
N PHE A 237 -4.33 -15.64 -20.26
CA PHE A 237 -4.62 -17.07 -20.45
C PHE A 237 -5.82 -17.57 -19.65
N LYS A 238 -6.08 -17.03 -18.45
CA LYS A 238 -7.07 -17.61 -17.54
C LYS A 238 -8.07 -16.59 -17.00
N ALA A 239 -7.58 -15.47 -16.49
CA ALA A 239 -8.46 -14.54 -15.77
C ALA A 239 -9.49 -13.87 -16.70
N ARG A 240 -9.13 -13.51 -17.95
CA ARG A 240 -10.08 -12.93 -18.92
C ARG A 240 -11.33 -13.76 -19.19
N HIS A 241 -11.28 -15.07 -18.94
CA HIS A 241 -12.38 -16.00 -19.18
C HIS A 241 -13.16 -16.36 -17.91
N THR A 242 -12.62 -16.05 -16.74
CA THR A 242 -13.19 -16.50 -15.45
C THR A 242 -13.52 -15.35 -14.51
N TYR A 243 -12.86 -14.20 -14.67
CA TYR A 243 -13.02 -13.02 -13.84
C TYR A 243 -14.25 -12.23 -14.27
N GLU A 244 -15.20 -12.12 -13.36
CA GLU A 244 -16.37 -11.25 -13.51
C GLU A 244 -16.19 -10.05 -12.58
N GLY A 245 -16.15 -8.84 -13.16
CA GLY A 245 -15.92 -7.63 -12.37
C GLY A 245 -17.07 -7.35 -11.37
N PRO A 246 -16.78 -6.78 -10.20
CA PRO A 246 -17.76 -6.58 -9.12
C PRO A 246 -18.95 -5.68 -9.52
N VAL A 247 -18.79 -4.85 -10.55
CA VAL A 247 -19.81 -3.90 -11.01
C VAL A 247 -20.94 -4.57 -11.80
N VAL A 248 -20.77 -5.84 -12.21
CA VAL A 248 -21.80 -6.61 -12.93
C VAL A 248 -22.86 -7.17 -11.96
N MET A 249 -22.49 -7.37 -10.69
CA MET A 249 -23.33 -8.01 -9.68
C MET A 249 -24.12 -7.03 -8.80
N VAL A 250 -23.95 -5.71 -8.97
CA VAL A 250 -24.78 -4.72 -8.26
C VAL A 250 -26.15 -4.66 -8.92
N GLU A 251 -27.16 -5.11 -8.17
CA GLU A 251 -28.57 -5.15 -8.54
C GLU A 251 -29.05 -3.73 -8.90
N GLY A 252 -29.04 -3.43 -10.20
CA GLY A 252 -29.28 -2.08 -10.73
C GLY A 252 -28.59 -1.78 -12.07
N ARG A 253 -27.59 -2.58 -12.48
CA ARG A 253 -26.92 -2.45 -13.79
C ARG A 253 -27.11 -3.67 -14.71
N LYS A 254 -28.13 -4.49 -14.48
CA LYS A 254 -28.59 -5.55 -15.41
C LYS A 254 -29.44 -4.97 -16.56
N VAL A 255 -29.04 -3.84 -17.12
CA VAL A 255 -29.69 -3.32 -18.33
C VAL A 255 -28.59 -3.06 -19.34
N HIS A 256 -28.67 -3.75 -20.48
CA HIS A 256 -27.82 -3.69 -21.66
C HIS A 256 -26.53 -4.54 -21.63
N ALA A 257 -26.71 -5.85 -21.60
CA ALA A 257 -25.93 -6.71 -22.49
C ALA A 257 -26.84 -7.06 -23.69
N PRO A 258 -26.43 -6.84 -24.94
CA PRO A 258 -27.16 -7.34 -26.11
C PRO A 258 -27.19 -8.87 -26.13
#